data_AF-A0A2E7DBJ4-F1
#
_entry.id   AF-A0A2E7DBJ4-F1
#
_cell.length_a   1.000
_cell.length_b   1.000
_cell.length_c   1.000
_cell.angle_alpha   90.00
_cell.angle_beta   90.00
_cell.angle_gamma   90.00
#
_symmetry.space_group_name_H-M   'P 1'
#
loop_
_entity.id
_entity.type
_entity.pdbx_description
1 polymer ?
#
loop_
_entity_poly.entity_id
_entity_poly.type
_entity_poly.pdbx_seq_one_letter_code
_entity_poly.pdbx_strand_id
1 'polypeptide(L)' 'MLDPSDKQSPVGSIMWTDLTVPNAEEVRDFYQSVIGWTSSSVAMGEYDDFCVQEPEGNTTVAGICHARERHARTV' A
#
# COMPACT_ATOMS: atom_id res chain seq x y z
N MET A 1 -1.21 -29.99 -1.86
CA MET A 1 -2.63 -29.89 -1.44
C MET A 1 -2.84 -28.40 -1.21
N LEU A 2 -3.49 -27.72 -2.16
CA LEU A 2 -3.85 -26.30 -2.01
C LEU A 2 -5.11 -26.27 -1.14
N ASP A 3 -5.13 -25.44 -0.10
CA ASP A 3 -6.32 -25.29 0.72
C ASP A 3 -7.44 -24.67 -0.14
N PRO A 4 -8.69 -25.20 -0.11
CA PRO A 4 -9.80 -24.67 -0.89
C PRO A 4 -10.17 -23.22 -0.58
N SER A 5 -9.58 -22.64 0.47
CA SER A 5 -9.79 -21.27 0.92
C SER A 5 -8.80 -20.25 0.32
N ASP A 6 -7.78 -20.69 -0.42
CA ASP A 6 -6.88 -19.77 -1.11
C ASP A 6 -7.60 -19.16 -2.32
N LYS A 7 -8.22 -17.99 -2.12
CA LYS A 7 -8.72 -17.18 -3.23
C LYS A 7 -7.54 -16.82 -4.12
N GLN A 8 -7.45 -17.45 -5.28
CA GLN A 8 -6.50 -17.08 -6.32
C GLN A 8 -6.79 -15.63 -6.73
N SER A 9 -5.85 -14.72 -6.47
CA SER A 9 -5.96 -13.35 -6.98
C SER A 9 -6.02 -13.39 -8.51
N PRO A 10 -6.91 -12.60 -9.15
CA PRO A 10 -6.95 -12.47 -10.59
C PRO A 10 -5.58 -12.16 -11.18
N VAL A 11 -5.28 -12.70 -12.36
CA VAL A 11 -4.06 -12.32 -13.09
C VAL A 11 -4.14 -10.83 -13.40
N GLY A 12 -3.12 -10.07 -12.97
CA GLY A 12 -3.10 -8.60 -13.05
C GLY A 12 -3.41 -7.89 -11.72
N SER A 13 -3.80 -8.63 -10.68
CA SER A 13 -3.94 -8.09 -9.32
C SER A 13 -2.58 -7.91 -8.65
N ILE A 14 -2.49 -6.91 -7.78
CA ILE A 14 -1.31 -6.73 -6.94
C ILE A 14 -1.34 -7.75 -5.81
N MET A 15 -0.29 -8.57 -5.77
CA MET A 15 0.04 -9.33 -4.56
C MET A 15 0.70 -8.34 -3.59
N TRP A 16 0.05 -8.13 -2.45
CA TRP A 16 0.43 -7.21 -1.36
C TRP A 16 1.87 -6.68 -1.44
N THR A 17 2.02 -5.37 -1.67
CA THR A 17 3.32 -4.70 -1.66
C THR A 17 3.37 -3.64 -0.56
N ASP A 18 4.48 -3.60 0.18
CA ASP A 18 4.76 -2.53 1.14
C ASP A 18 5.83 -1.62 0.55
N LEU A 19 5.54 -0.32 0.48
CA LEU A 19 6.41 0.69 -0.09
C LEU A 19 6.79 1.70 0.98
N THR A 20 8.02 1.60 1.47
CA THR A 20 8.56 2.53 2.46
C THR A 20 9.35 3.64 1.77
N VAL A 21 8.84 4.88 1.78
CA VAL A 21 9.40 6.03 1.04
C VAL A 21 9.41 7.31 1.89
N PRO A 22 10.36 8.24 1.69
CA PRO A 22 10.41 9.47 2.49
C PRO A 22 9.24 10.43 2.20
N ASN A 23 8.64 10.33 1.01
CA ASN A 23 7.56 11.19 0.51
C ASN A 23 6.27 10.37 0.25
N ALA A 24 5.75 9.68 1.26
CA ALA A 24 4.62 8.77 1.10
C ALA A 24 3.33 9.46 0.60
N GLU A 25 3.10 10.72 0.97
CA GLU A 25 1.96 11.51 0.48
C GLU A 25 2.00 11.72 -1.04
N GLU A 26 3.16 12.11 -1.58
CA GLU A 26 3.34 12.34 -3.01
C GLU A 26 3.20 11.03 -3.81
N VAL A 27 3.73 9.95 -3.26
CA VAL A 27 3.67 8.61 -3.87
C VAL A 27 2.25 8.07 -3.87
N ARG A 28 1.49 8.30 -2.80
CA ARG A 28 0.06 8.01 -2.73
C ARG A 28 -0.68 8.75 -3.85
N ASP A 29 -0.52 10.06 -3.94
CA ASP A 29 -1.23 10.89 -4.94
C ASP A 29 -0.87 10.49 -6.37
N PHE A 30 0.39 10.13 -6.63
CA PHE A 30 0.83 9.59 -7.91
C PHE A 30 0.07 8.31 -8.27
N TYR A 31 0.03 7.31 -7.39
CA TYR A 31 -0.65 6.05 -7.68
C TYR A 31 -2.18 6.16 -7.73
N GLN A 32 -2.78 7.08 -6.96
CA GLN A 32 -4.17 7.46 -7.13
C GLN A 32 -4.43 8.00 -8.55
N SER A 33 -3.55 8.86 -9.07
CA SER A 33 -3.73 9.44 -10.42
C SER A 33 -3.51 8.45 -11.57
N VAL A 34 -2.55 7.54 -11.43
CA VAL A 34 -2.15 6.61 -12.51
C VAL A 34 -3.07 5.40 -12.56
N ILE A 35 -3.41 4.84 -11.40
CA ILE A 35 -4.11 3.55 -11.30
C ILE A 35 -5.57 3.75 -10.85
N GLY A 36 -5.93 4.94 -10.35
CA GLY A 36 -7.27 5.21 -9.83
C GLY A 36 -7.52 4.61 -8.45
N TRP A 37 -6.47 4.21 -7.73
CA TRP A 37 -6.61 3.66 -6.39
C TRP A 37 -7.13 4.69 -5.40
N THR A 38 -7.71 4.17 -4.33
CA THR A 38 -8.09 4.97 -3.16
C THR A 38 -7.14 4.66 -2.02
N SER A 39 -7.00 5.57 -1.08
CA SER A 39 -6.14 5.35 0.08
C SER A 39 -6.79 5.82 1.37
N SER A 40 -6.56 5.09 2.45
CA SER A 40 -6.93 5.49 3.80
C SER A 40 -5.70 5.81 4.63
N SER A 41 -5.74 6.95 5.31
CA SER A 41 -4.68 7.35 6.24
C SER A 41 -4.73 6.52 7.52
N VAL A 42 -3.57 6.14 8.01
CA VAL A 42 -3.34 5.45 9.27
C VAL A 42 -2.44 6.34 10.12
N ALA A 43 -3.01 6.93 11.18
CA ALA A 43 -2.29 7.85 12.04
C ALA A 43 -1.19 7.13 12.83
N MET A 44 0.06 7.57 12.64
CA MET A 44 1.25 7.08 13.35
C MET A 44 1.78 8.09 14.39
N GLY A 45 0.92 9.02 14.80
CA GLY A 45 1.25 10.08 15.76
C GLY A 45 1.47 11.41 15.06
N GLU A 46 2.71 11.72 14.68
CA GLU A 46 3.07 12.98 14.02
C GLU A 46 3.00 12.92 12.47
N TYR A 47 2.63 11.77 11.91
CA TYR A 47 2.50 11.55 10.47
C TYR A 47 1.48 10.44 10.20
N ASP A 48 1.08 10.32 8.93
CA ASP A 48 0.16 9.28 8.45
C ASP A 48 0.88 8.30 7.52
N ASP A 49 0.67 7.00 7.72
CA ASP A 49 0.92 5.99 6.69
C ASP A 49 -0.36 5.75 5.87
N PHE A 50 -0.26 5.10 4.72
CA PHE A 50 -1.40 4.94 3.82
C PHE A 50 -1.63 3.47 3.47
N CYS A 51 -2.83 2.99 3.76
CA CYS A 51 -3.34 1.75 3.17
C CYS A 51 -3.91 2.08 1.79
N VAL A 52 -3.54 1.31 0.78
CA VAL A 52 -3.98 1.49 -0.60
C VAL A 52 -5.00 0.43 -0.94
N GLN A 53 -6.13 0.87 -1.49
CA GLN A 53 -7.27 0.04 -1.85
C GLN A 53 -7.50 0.09 -3.37
N GLU A 54 -7.99 -1.00 -3.93
CA GLU A 54 -8.45 -1.02 -5.32
C GLU A 54 -9.50 0.07 -5.56
N PRO A 55 -9.73 0.52 -6.82
CA PRO A 55 -10.64 1.62 -7.10
C PRO A 55 -12.08 1.32 -6.64
N GLU A 56 -12.47 0.04 -6.63
CA GLU A 56 -13.78 -0.43 -6.11
C GLU A 56 -13.83 -0.51 -4.57
N GLY A 57 -12.74 -0.20 -3.86
CA GLY A 57 -12.68 -0.12 -2.39
C GLY A 57 -12.76 -1.47 -1.65
N ASN A 58 -12.87 -2.58 -2.38
CA ASN A 58 -13.21 -3.88 -1.81
C ASN A 58 -12.03 -4.63 -1.17
N THR A 59 -10.79 -4.26 -1.50
CA THR A 59 -9.59 -4.96 -1.02
C THR A 59 -8.43 -3.99 -0.87
N THR A 60 -7.75 -4.05 0.28
CA THR A 60 -6.47 -3.37 0.49
C THR A 60 -5.38 -4.19 -0.16
N VAL A 61 -4.66 -3.57 -1.10
CA VAL A 61 -3.70 -4.25 -1.98
C VAL A 61 -2.26 -3.81 -1.77
N ALA A 62 -2.03 -2.69 -1.06
CA ALA A 62 -0.68 -2.24 -0.74
C ALA A 62 -0.67 -1.34 0.51
N GLY A 63 0.52 -1.18 1.10
CA GLY A 63 0.82 -0.18 2.12
C GLY A 63 1.88 0.80 1.61
N ILE A 64 1.71 2.09 1.87
CA ILE A 64 2.72 3.12 1.66
C ILE A 64 3.08 3.68 3.02
N CYS A 65 4.29 3.40 3.46
CA CYS A 65 4.80 3.76 4.78
C CYS A 65 5.85 4.86 4.65
N HIS A 66 5.91 5.77 5.61
CA HIS A 66 6.97 6.77 5.66
C HIS A 66 8.32 6.14 6.04
N ALA A 67 9.32 6.27 5.16
CA ALA A 67 10.70 5.89 5.45
C ALA A 67 11.31 6.86 6.46
N ARG A 68 11.20 6.51 7.75
CA ARG A 68 11.90 7.22 8.83
C ARG A 68 12.99 6.36 9.44
N GLU A 69 14.02 7.03 9.97
CA GLU A 69 15.37 6.54 10.30
C GLU A 69 15.46 5.27 11.18
N ARG A 70 14.37 4.79 11.76
CA ARG A 70 14.36 3.50 12.48
C ARG A 70 14.31 2.28 11.54
N HIS A 71 13.85 2.44 10.29
CA HIS A 71 13.68 1.35 9.31
C HIS A 71 14.43 1.58 7.98
N ALA A 72 15.11 2.71 7.80
CA ALA A 72 16.04 2.94 6.69
C ALA A 72 17.43 2.38 7.06
N ARG A 73 17.60 1.05 7.01
CA ARG A 73 18.93 0.45 7.12
C ARG A 73 19.69 0.69 5.83
N THR A 74 20.46 1.77 5.79
CA THR A 74 21.60 1.89 4.87
C THR A 74 22.70 0.95 5.38
N VAL A 75 22.74 -0.29 4.87
CA VAL A 75 23.98 -1.08 4.62
C VAL A 75 23.77 -1.98 3.41
#